data_AF-A0A819HVG7-F1
#
_entry.id   AF-A0A819HVG7-F1
#
_cell.length_a   1.000
_cell.length_b   1.000
_cell.length_c   1.000
_cell.angle_alpha   90.00
_cell.angle_beta   90.00
_cell.angle_gamma   90.00
#
_symmetry.space_group_name_H-M   'P 1'
#
loop_
_entity.id
_entity.type
_entity.pdbx_description
1 polymer ?
#
loop_
_entity_poly.entity_id
_entity_poly.type
_entity_poly.pdbx_seq_one_letter_code
_entity_poly.pdbx_strand_id
1 'polypeptide(L)'
;PSCIRFTQSAIRPRKQQEIEIKNEHTDISTKRYFTPVSYKDQIQALQQIQTVTLIRQKIKKHNLIIRLTDKGNNFYIGSTVEFQQEAQKFFSDTSAFKELSSNPFNEILDLYFNPKKHKV
;
A
#
# COMPACT_ATOMS: atom_id res chain seq x y z
N PRO A 1 -60.36 -24.06 -19.20
CA PRO A 1 -60.59 -22.75 -18.56
C PRO A 1 -59.54 -22.46 -17.46
N SER A 2 -58.53 -21.64 -17.74
CA SER A 2 -57.54 -21.19 -16.76
C SER A 2 -57.97 -19.86 -16.13
N CYS A 3 -58.07 -19.83 -14.81
CA CYS A 3 -58.33 -18.62 -14.04
C CYS A 3 -57.00 -18.02 -13.59
N ILE A 4 -56.68 -16.82 -14.07
CA ILE A 4 -55.58 -16.01 -13.56
C ILE A 4 -56.08 -15.31 -12.29
N ARG A 5 -55.61 -15.76 -11.11
CA ARG A 5 -55.82 -15.03 -9.86
C ARG A 5 -54.88 -13.84 -9.81
N PHE A 6 -55.42 -12.64 -10.05
CA PHE A 6 -54.78 -11.41 -9.61
C PHE A 6 -54.87 -11.34 -8.09
N THR A 7 -53.78 -11.63 -7.39
CA THR A 7 -53.67 -11.29 -5.98
C THR A 7 -53.67 -9.77 -5.87
N GLN A 8 -54.62 -9.23 -5.11
CA GLN A 8 -54.70 -7.82 -4.73
C GLN A 8 -53.55 -7.46 -3.76
N SER A 9 -52.30 -7.65 -4.21
CA SER A 9 -51.15 -6.95 -3.66
C SER A 9 -51.30 -5.49 -4.06
N ALA A 10 -52.18 -4.82 -3.33
CA ALA A 10 -52.63 -3.46 -3.51
C ALA A 10 -51.47 -2.52 -3.82
N ILE A 11 -51.76 -1.62 -4.75
CA ILE A 11 -51.04 -0.40 -5.08
C ILE A 11 -50.49 0.23 -3.78
N ARG A 12 -49.24 -0.09 -3.42
CA ARG A 12 -48.57 0.57 -2.30
C ARG A 12 -48.18 1.98 -2.77
N PRO A 13 -48.28 3.01 -1.91
CA PRO A 13 -47.75 4.33 -2.22
C PRO A 13 -46.28 4.22 -2.59
N ARG A 14 -45.87 4.79 -3.74
CA ARG A 14 -44.47 4.73 -4.24
C ARG A 14 -43.43 5.10 -3.18
N LYS A 15 -43.76 6.05 -2.31
CA LYS A 15 -42.89 6.47 -1.19
C LYS A 15 -42.60 5.35 -0.18
N GLN A 16 -43.56 4.48 0.11
CA GLN A 16 -43.34 3.33 1.01
C GLN A 16 -42.47 2.26 0.34
N GLN A 17 -42.68 2.00 -0.95
CA GLN A 17 -41.83 1.07 -1.70
C GLN A 17 -40.38 1.58 -1.80
N GLU A 18 -40.18 2.86 -2.05
CA GLU A 18 -38.83 3.45 -2.09
C GLU A 18 -38.10 3.39 -0.75
N ILE A 19 -38.82 3.52 0.37
CA ILE A 19 -38.23 3.39 1.71
C ILE A 19 -37.85 1.94 2.02
N GLU A 20 -38.71 0.96 1.70
CA GLU A 20 -38.40 -0.47 1.86
C GLU A 20 -37.20 -0.88 1.00
N ILE A 21 -37.17 -0.48 -0.27
CA ILE A 21 -36.06 -0.77 -1.19
C ILE A 21 -34.76 -0.12 -0.71
N LYS A 22 -34.79 1.14 -0.25
CA LYS A 22 -33.60 1.80 0.29
C LYS A 22 -33.08 1.11 1.56
N ASN A 23 -33.98 0.65 2.44
CA ASN A 23 -33.62 -0.04 3.67
C ASN A 23 -33.08 -1.46 3.42
N GLU A 24 -33.58 -2.18 2.41
CA GLU A 24 -33.01 -3.46 1.98
C GLU A 24 -31.62 -3.29 1.37
N HIS A 25 -31.40 -2.25 0.57
CA HIS A 25 -30.10 -1.98 -0.03
C HIS A 25 -29.02 -1.60 0.99
N THR A 26 -29.36 -0.85 2.04
CA THR A 26 -28.42 -0.54 3.11
C THR A 26 -28.03 -1.79 3.90
N ASP A 27 -28.97 -2.69 4.20
CA ASP A 27 -28.71 -3.93 4.96
C ASP A 27 -27.88 -4.97 4.17
N ILE A 28 -28.02 -5.00 2.84
CA ILE A 28 -27.18 -5.87 1.98
C ILE A 28 -25.74 -5.35 1.89
N SER A 29 -25.57 -4.02 1.86
CA SER A 29 -24.23 -3.41 1.78
C SER A 29 -23.45 -3.56 3.10
N THR A 30 -24.09 -3.42 4.25
CA THR A 30 -23.43 -3.62 5.55
C THR A 30 -23.13 -5.10 5.81
N LYS A 31 -23.98 -6.04 5.37
CA LYS A 31 -23.76 -7.48 5.56
C LYS A 31 -22.69 -8.09 4.65
N ARG A 32 -22.46 -7.55 3.43
CA ARG A 32 -21.50 -8.15 2.47
C ARG A 32 -20.09 -7.59 2.52
N TYR A 33 -19.90 -6.36 2.99
CA TYR A 33 -18.58 -5.71 2.97
C TYR A 33 -17.80 -5.79 4.29
N PHE A 34 -18.44 -6.28 5.36
CA PHE A 34 -17.82 -6.45 6.68
C PHE A 34 -17.91 -7.90 7.16
N THR A 35 -17.42 -8.86 6.37
CA THR A 35 -17.08 -10.16 6.95
C THR A 35 -16.03 -9.89 8.03
N PRO A 36 -16.34 -10.10 9.32
CA PRO A 36 -15.37 -9.85 10.36
C PRO A 36 -14.16 -10.75 10.11
N VAL A 37 -12.96 -10.16 10.20
CA VAL A 37 -11.71 -10.91 10.07
C VAL A 37 -11.78 -12.08 11.04
N SER A 38 -11.56 -13.31 10.54
CA SER A 38 -11.65 -14.51 11.38
C SER A 38 -10.73 -14.35 12.59
N TYR A 39 -11.19 -14.81 13.76
CA TYR A 39 -10.36 -14.78 14.98
C TYR A 39 -8.99 -15.45 14.75
N LYS A 40 -8.96 -16.52 13.93
CA LYS A 40 -7.72 -17.19 13.52
C LYS A 40 -6.76 -16.24 12.79
N ASP A 41 -7.27 -15.46 11.85
CA ASP A 41 -6.47 -14.52 11.05
C ASP A 41 -5.96 -13.37 11.92
N GLN A 42 -6.75 -12.93 12.90
CA GLN A 42 -6.32 -11.91 13.87
C GLN A 42 -5.13 -12.41 14.71
N ILE A 43 -5.21 -13.64 15.24
CA ILE A 43 -4.10 -14.22 16.01
C ILE A 43 -2.85 -14.40 15.12
N GLN A 44 -3.02 -14.88 13.89
CA GLN A 44 -1.92 -15.02 12.95
C GLN A 44 -1.25 -13.67 12.63
N ALA A 45 -2.05 -12.61 12.43
CA ALA A 45 -1.53 -11.27 12.19
C ALA A 45 -0.71 -10.76 13.39
N LEU A 46 -1.17 -10.98 14.63
CA LEU A 46 -0.42 -10.60 15.83
C LEU A 46 0.93 -11.33 15.92
N GLN A 47 0.96 -12.63 15.63
CA GLN A 47 2.20 -13.40 15.59
C GLN A 47 3.16 -12.87 14.51
N GLN A 48 2.64 -12.60 13.30
CA GLN A 48 3.43 -12.02 12.21
C GLN A 48 4.00 -10.65 12.58
N ILE A 49 3.24 -9.78 13.24
CA ILE A 49 3.71 -8.49 13.73
C ILE A 49 4.88 -8.65 14.70
N GLN A 50 4.78 -9.61 15.64
CA GLN A 50 5.86 -9.90 16.58
C GLN A 50 7.11 -10.41 15.85
N THR A 51 6.96 -11.35 14.92
CA THR A 51 8.06 -11.88 14.10
C THR A 51 8.74 -10.76 13.30
N VAL A 52 7.97 -9.91 12.62
CA VAL A 52 8.50 -8.78 11.84
C VAL A 52 9.23 -7.79 12.74
N THR A 53 8.72 -7.54 13.94
CA THR A 53 9.37 -6.64 14.91
C THR A 53 10.73 -7.18 15.32
N LEU A 54 10.83 -8.48 15.64
CA LEU A 54 12.10 -9.12 15.99
C LEU A 54 13.09 -9.13 14.82
N ILE A 55 12.61 -9.40 13.61
CA ILE A 55 13.43 -9.32 12.39
C ILE A 55 14.00 -7.90 12.22
N ARG A 56 13.16 -6.87 12.33
CA ARG A 56 13.58 -5.46 12.24
C ARG A 56 14.62 -5.09 13.30
N GLN A 57 14.43 -5.55 14.55
CA GLN A 57 15.41 -5.33 15.62
C GLN A 57 16.76 -5.99 15.31
N LYS A 58 16.76 -7.23 14.80
CA LYS A 58 17.99 -7.91 14.38
C LYS A 58 18.69 -7.18 13.23
N ILE A 59 17.95 -6.81 12.19
CA ILE A 59 18.47 -6.05 11.04
C ILE A 59 19.15 -4.77 11.53
N LYS A 60 18.48 -3.99 12.39
CA LYS A 60 19.02 -2.75 12.94
C LYS A 60 20.25 -2.99 13.82
N LYS A 61 20.19 -3.98 14.72
CA LYS A 61 21.30 -4.30 15.63
C LYS A 61 22.58 -4.68 14.88
N HIS A 62 22.43 -5.40 13.77
CA HIS A 62 23.55 -5.92 12.98
C HIS A 62 23.88 -5.05 11.75
N ASN A 63 23.27 -3.87 11.60
CA ASN A 63 23.44 -2.99 10.44
C ASN A 63 23.31 -3.75 9.10
N LEU A 64 22.30 -4.60 9.02
CA LEU A 64 21.98 -5.37 7.82
C LEU A 64 21.04 -4.55 6.92
N ILE A 65 21.09 -4.85 5.63
CA ILE A 65 20.17 -4.32 4.62
C ILE A 65 19.55 -5.51 3.89
N ILE A 66 18.23 -5.45 3.70
CA ILE A 66 17.50 -6.38 2.84
C ILE A 66 17.18 -5.66 1.54
N ARG A 67 17.55 -6.24 0.41
CA ARG A 67 17.24 -5.71 -0.92
C ARG A 67 16.60 -6.77 -1.78
N LEU A 68 15.65 -6.35 -2.61
CA LEU A 68 15.11 -7.19 -3.68
C LEU A 68 16.15 -7.26 -4.80
N THR A 69 16.48 -8.46 -5.25
CA THR A 69 17.36 -8.64 -6.41
C THR A 69 16.57 -8.48 -7.69
N ASP A 70 17.19 -7.92 -8.72
CA ASP A 70 16.65 -7.79 -10.08
C ASP A 70 16.41 -9.16 -10.74
N LYS A 71 17.21 -10.16 -10.38
CA LYS A 71 17.17 -11.52 -10.94
C LYS A 71 16.53 -12.52 -9.98
N GLY A 72 15.25 -12.78 -10.21
CA GLY A 72 14.44 -13.72 -9.43
C GLY A 72 14.00 -13.08 -8.13
N ASN A 73 12.79 -13.43 -7.67
CA ASN A 73 12.13 -12.92 -6.45
C ASN A 73 12.87 -13.32 -5.14
N ASN A 74 14.20 -13.19 -5.14
CA ASN A 74 15.08 -13.44 -4.03
C ASN A 74 15.38 -12.14 -3.31
N PHE A 75 15.66 -12.26 -2.03
CA PHE A 75 16.13 -11.15 -1.21
C PHE A 75 17.60 -11.37 -0.91
N TYR A 76 18.42 -10.37 -1.18
CA TYR A 76 19.77 -10.30 -0.69
C TYR A 76 19.75 -9.68 0.71
N ILE A 77 20.46 -10.32 1.65
CA ILE A 77 20.65 -9.83 3.02
C ILE A 77 22.15 -9.72 3.24
N GLY A 78 22.65 -8.50 3.38
CA GLY A 78 24.06 -8.21 3.59
C GLY A 78 24.27 -7.07 4.57
N SER A 79 25.52 -6.80 4.92
CA SER A 79 25.84 -5.65 5.77
C SER A 79 25.81 -4.34 4.96
N THR A 80 25.57 -3.21 5.63
CA THR A 80 25.67 -1.89 4.99
C THR A 80 27.07 -1.63 4.40
N VAL A 81 28.12 -2.11 5.07
CA VAL A 81 29.52 -1.91 4.65
C VAL A 81 29.83 -2.68 3.37
N GLU A 82 29.46 -3.95 3.33
CA GLU A 82 29.61 -4.81 2.14
C GLU A 82 28.92 -4.18 0.93
N PHE A 83 27.69 -3.68 1.13
CA PHE A 83 26.96 -3.02 0.06
C PHE A 83 27.66 -1.75 -0.45
N GLN A 84 28.20 -0.93 0.46
CA GLN A 84 28.94 0.27 0.06
C GLN A 84 30.21 -0.09 -0.72
N GLN A 85 30.91 -1.15 -0.32
CA GLN A 85 32.11 -1.63 -1.01
C GLN A 85 31.79 -2.16 -2.41
N GLU A 86 30.73 -2.96 -2.55
CA GLU A 86 30.30 -3.45 -3.87
C GLU A 86 29.87 -2.30 -4.78
N ALA A 87 29.13 -1.32 -4.25
CA ALA A 87 28.74 -0.14 -5.01
C ALA A 87 29.97 0.67 -5.47
N GLN A 88 30.93 0.93 -4.58
CA GLN A 88 32.19 1.61 -4.92
C GLN A 88 33.01 0.85 -5.95
N LYS A 89 33.08 -0.48 -5.83
CA LYS A 89 33.75 -1.34 -6.80
C LYS A 89 33.08 -1.27 -8.15
N PHE A 90 31.76 -1.41 -8.21
CA PHE A 90 30.99 -1.30 -9.45
C PHE A 90 31.18 0.06 -10.13
N PHE A 91 31.22 1.14 -9.34
CA PHE A 91 31.49 2.49 -9.85
C PHE A 91 32.89 2.61 -10.45
N SER A 92 33.91 2.07 -9.76
CA SER A 92 35.28 2.04 -10.25
C SER A 92 35.42 1.23 -11.54
N ASP A 93 34.73 0.08 -11.62
CA ASP A 93 34.89 -0.86 -12.74
C ASP A 93 34.16 -0.39 -14.01
N THR A 94 32.97 0.22 -13.87
CA THR A 94 32.10 0.48 -15.04
C THR A 94 32.25 1.86 -15.64
N SER A 95 32.86 2.83 -14.94
CA SER A 95 32.81 4.26 -15.31
C SER A 95 31.39 4.77 -15.62
N ALA A 96 30.35 4.03 -15.23
CA ALA A 96 28.96 4.28 -15.61
C ALA A 96 28.34 5.41 -14.80
N PHE A 97 29.06 5.93 -13.81
CA PHE A 97 28.64 7.01 -12.95
C PHE A 97 29.59 8.19 -13.12
N LYS A 98 29.02 9.34 -13.44
CA LYS A 98 29.71 10.63 -13.39
C LYS A 98 29.19 11.36 -12.16
N GLU A 99 30.05 11.55 -11.17
CA GLU A 99 29.72 12.41 -10.04
C GLU A 99 29.49 13.83 -10.57
N LEU A 100 28.31 14.39 -10.30
CA LEU A 100 28.00 15.76 -10.65
C LEU A 100 28.55 16.66 -9.56
N SER A 101 29.30 17.70 -9.94
CA SER A 101 29.83 18.71 -9.01
C SER A 101 28.73 19.49 -8.28
N SER A 102 27.50 19.46 -8.79
CA SER A 102 26.33 20.09 -8.21
C SER A 102 25.08 19.24 -8.46
N ASN A 103 24.15 19.23 -7.50
CA ASN A 103 22.86 18.57 -7.66
C ASN A 103 22.02 19.33 -8.72
N PRO A 104 21.68 18.72 -9.87
CA PRO A 104 20.95 19.39 -10.94
C PRO A 104 19.53 19.80 -10.53
N PHE A 105 19.00 19.22 -9.45
CA PHE A 105 17.67 19.56 -8.93
C PHE A 105 17.68 20.74 -7.97
N ASN A 106 18.85 21.27 -7.57
CA ASN A 106 18.91 22.39 -6.64
C ASN A 106 18.21 23.64 -7.19
N GLU A 107 18.32 23.91 -8.49
CA GLU A 107 17.62 25.03 -9.14
C GLU A 107 16.10 24.89 -9.05
N ILE A 108 15.59 23.66 -9.25
CA ILE A 108 14.15 23.37 -9.13
C ILE A 108 13.71 23.50 -7.67
N LEU A 109 14.49 22.95 -6.75
CA LEU A 109 14.19 23.05 -5.32
C LEU A 109 14.18 24.52 -4.86
N ASP A 110 15.12 25.34 -5.32
CA ASP A 110 15.18 26.77 -4.99
C ASP A 110 13.96 27.53 -5.52
N LEU A 111 13.45 27.20 -6.72
CA LEU A 111 12.21 27.79 -7.24
C LEU A 111 10.99 27.47 -6.36
N TYR A 112 10.88 26.24 -5.86
CA TYR A 112 9.75 25.83 -5.03
C TYR A 112 9.85 26.33 -3.58
N PHE A 113 11.05 26.30 -2.99
CA PHE A 113 11.23 26.62 -1.58
C PHE A 113 11.61 28.09 -1.32
N ASN A 114 12.09 28.82 -2.33
CA ASN A 114 12.46 30.23 -2.23
C ASN A 114 11.83 31.12 -3.34
N PRO A 115 10.49 31.16 -3.46
CA PRO A 115 9.81 31.88 -4.54
C PRO A 115 10.01 33.41 -4.50
N LYS A 116 10.45 33.96 -3.36
CA LYS A 116 10.70 35.40 -3.20
C LYS A 116 12.01 35.87 -3.86
N LYS A 117 12.97 34.98 -4.14
CA LYS A 117 14.24 35.34 -4.79
C LYS A 117 14.10 35.60 -6.30
N HIS A 118 13.01 35.17 -6.92
CA HIS A 118 12.82 35.19 -8.37
C HIS A 118 11.76 36.17 -8.86
N LYS A 119 11.25 37.06 -8.00
CA LYS A 119 10.42 38.20 -8.42
C LYS A 119 11.34 39.39 -8.69
N VAL A 120 11.79 39.51 -9.93
CA VAL A 120 12.35 40.74 -10.52
C VAL A 120 11.24 41.45 -11.28
#